data_AF-A0A945JAS1-F1
#
_entry.id   AF-A0A945JAS1-F1
#
_cell.length_a   1.000
_cell.length_b   1.000
_cell.length_c   1.000
_cell.angle_alpha   90.00
_cell.angle_beta   90.00
_cell.angle_gamma   90.00
#
_symmetry.space_group_name_H-M   'P 1'
#
loop_
_entity.id
_entity.type
_entity.pdbx_description
1 polymer ?
#
loop_
_entity_poly.entity_id
_entity_poly.type
_entity_poly.pdbx_seq_one_letter_code
_entity_poly.pdbx_strand_id
1 'polypeptide(L)'
;MTAVGDNRATVLVHSPGWGRHMAELEKRFSDVRFVHVDPDEPVPADLAGEVLFAQTFRPSNVADVLDHGVRWVHSIGHGVDHLPLDLMEDMVVSCSRGVSAAPIAEWVVAMILTAVKDLPG
;
A
#
# COMPACT_ATOMS: atom_id res chain seq x y z
N MET A 1 -1.69 -6.17 31.54
CA MET A 1 -2.69 -5.17 31.15
C MET A 1 -2.00 -3.81 31.13
N THR A 2 -1.21 -3.59 30.08
CA THR A 2 -0.39 -2.39 29.87
C THR A 2 -1.11 -1.51 28.87
N ALA A 3 -1.29 -0.24 29.24
CA ALA A 3 -2.11 0.73 28.52
C ALA A 3 -1.70 0.83 27.04
N VAL A 4 -2.62 0.48 26.16
CA VAL A 4 -2.58 0.86 24.75
C VAL A 4 -2.74 2.38 24.76
N GLY A 5 -1.66 3.11 24.46
CA GLY A 5 -1.77 4.54 24.16
C GLY A 5 -2.85 4.70 23.09
N ASP A 6 -3.74 5.67 23.28
CA ASP A 6 -4.96 5.85 22.48
C ASP A 6 -4.59 6.25 21.04
N ASN A 7 -4.15 5.27 20.26
CA ASN A 7 -3.82 5.44 18.86
C ASN A 7 -5.12 5.60 18.10
N ARG A 8 -5.18 6.67 17.30
CA ARG A 8 -6.35 7.04 16.51
C ARG A 8 -6.70 5.97 15.46
N ALA A 9 -5.70 5.24 14.98
CA ALA A 9 -5.86 4.11 14.06
C ALA A 9 -4.64 3.17 14.11
N THR A 10 -4.85 1.91 13.74
CA THR A 10 -3.76 1.00 13.35
C THR A 10 -3.79 0.72 11.86
N VAL A 11 -2.63 0.91 11.21
CA VAL A 11 -2.37 0.65 9.79
C VAL A 11 -1.48 -0.58 9.65
N LEU A 12 -1.95 -1.59 8.92
CA LEU A 12 -1.19 -2.75 8.50
C LEU A 12 -0.47 -2.40 7.20
N VAL A 13 0.86 -2.44 7.19
CA VAL A 13 1.69 -2.09 6.04
C VAL A 13 2.13 -3.37 5.35
N HIS A 14 1.58 -3.63 4.17
CA HIS A 14 1.81 -4.81 3.34
C HIS A 14 2.59 -4.40 2.09
N SER A 15 3.83 -3.95 2.30
CA SER A 15 4.74 -3.57 1.21
C SER A 15 6.20 -3.57 1.69
N PRO A 16 7.04 -4.50 1.20
CA PRO A 16 8.45 -4.58 1.62
C PRO A 16 9.34 -3.46 1.03
N GLY A 17 8.84 -2.66 0.08
CA GLY A 17 9.68 -1.76 -0.73
C GLY A 17 9.81 -0.31 -0.25
N TRP A 18 9.15 0.10 0.83
CA TRP A 18 8.92 1.52 1.15
C TRP A 18 9.54 2.02 2.46
N GLY A 19 10.51 1.30 3.04
CA GLY A 19 11.04 1.53 4.38
C GLY A 19 11.38 3.00 4.73
N ARG A 20 12.03 3.76 3.83
CA ARG A 20 12.33 5.19 4.08
C ARG A 20 11.07 6.06 4.15
N HIS A 21 10.11 5.85 3.25
CA HIS A 21 8.88 6.64 3.21
C HIS A 21 7.99 6.31 4.41
N MET A 22 7.93 5.03 4.82
CA MET A 22 7.19 4.61 6.00
C MET A 22 7.77 5.22 7.28
N ALA A 23 9.09 5.26 7.43
CA ALA A 23 9.74 5.91 8.57
C ALA A 23 9.40 7.41 8.67
N GLU A 24 9.24 8.11 7.55
CA GLU A 24 8.80 9.51 7.56
C GLU A 24 7.31 9.66 7.93
N LEU A 25 6.44 8.74 7.48
CA LEU A 25 5.03 8.72 7.88
C LEU A 25 4.88 8.43 9.37
N GLU A 26 5.60 7.44 9.90
CA GLU A 26 5.61 7.08 11.32
C GLU A 26 6.04 8.26 12.22
N LYS A 27 7.06 9.01 11.79
CA LYS A 27 7.47 10.25 12.49
C LYS A 27 6.41 11.35 12.40
N ARG A 28 5.72 11.46 11.26
CA ARG A 28 4.74 12.51 11.00
C ARG A 28 3.41 12.28 11.72
N PHE A 29 3.00 11.02 11.85
CA PHE A 29 1.72 10.59 12.41
C PHE A 29 1.95 9.75 13.67
N SER A 30 2.39 10.40 14.75
CA SER A 30 2.71 9.72 16.02
C SER A 30 1.49 9.15 16.75
N ASP A 31 0.28 9.55 16.36
CA ASP A 31 -1.00 9.03 16.86
C ASP A 31 -1.53 7.84 16.03
N VAL A 32 -0.79 7.41 15.01
CA VAL A 32 -1.13 6.25 14.16
C VAL A 32 -0.10 5.14 14.40
N ARG A 33 -0.59 3.92 14.63
CA ARG A 33 0.26 2.74 14.73
C ARG A 33 0.49 2.14 13.36
N PHE A 34 1.74 2.04 12.93
CA PHE A 34 2.11 1.29 11.73
C PHE A 34 2.64 -0.08 12.15
N VAL A 35 2.06 -1.13 11.59
CA VAL A 35 2.48 -2.53 11.82
C VAL A 35 2.87 -3.11 10.47
N HIS A 36 4.16 -3.38 10.29
CA HIS A 36 4.66 -3.98 9.06
C HIS A 36 4.35 -5.47 9.05
N VAL A 37 3.72 -5.93 7.98
CA VAL A 37 3.35 -7.33 7.76
C VAL A 37 4.14 -7.83 6.58
N ASP A 38 4.96 -8.86 6.80
CA ASP A 38 5.68 -9.52 5.72
C ASP A 38 4.68 -10.29 4.84
N PRO A 39 4.63 -10.06 3.52
CA PRO A 39 3.68 -10.72 2.62
C PRO A 39 3.93 -12.22 2.45
N ASP A 40 5.15 -12.70 2.75
CA ASP A 40 5.60 -14.08 2.53
C ASP A 40 5.60 -14.92 3.82
N GLU A 41 5.37 -14.30 4.98
CA GLU A 41 5.30 -14.99 6.27
C GLU A 41 3.84 -15.25 6.72
N PRO A 42 3.59 -16.26 7.57
CA PRO A 42 2.28 -16.46 8.18
C PRO A 42 1.81 -15.24 8.98
N VAL A 43 0.52 -14.89 8.87
CA VAL A 43 -0.05 -13.77 9.64
C VAL A 43 -0.18 -14.13 11.12
N PRO A 44 0.32 -13.30 12.05
CA PRO A 44 0.15 -13.52 13.48
C PRO A 44 -1.32 -13.51 13.90
N ALA A 45 -1.73 -14.47 14.74
CA ALA A 45 -3.13 -14.60 15.17
C ALA A 45 -3.66 -13.40 15.98
N ASP A 46 -2.77 -12.66 16.65
CA ASP A 46 -3.09 -11.46 17.43
C ASP A 46 -2.96 -10.16 16.62
N LEU A 47 -2.70 -10.25 15.32
CA LEU A 47 -2.69 -9.09 14.44
C LEU A 47 -4.08 -8.44 14.42
N ALA A 48 -4.11 -7.11 14.49
CA ALA A 48 -5.34 -6.34 14.37
C ALA A 48 -5.03 -4.95 13.81
N GLY A 49 -5.78 -4.53 12.80
CA GLY A 49 -5.67 -3.20 12.21
C GLY A 49 -6.87 -2.82 11.34
N GLU A 50 -7.17 -1.54 11.30
CA GLU A 50 -8.39 -1.02 10.65
C GLU A 50 -8.14 -0.64 9.19
N VAL A 51 -6.89 -0.35 8.85
CA VAL A 51 -6.46 0.10 7.53
C VAL A 51 -5.37 -0.81 7.01
N LEU A 52 -5.49 -1.28 5.77
CA LEU A 52 -4.46 -1.99 5.04
C LEU A 52 -3.84 -1.06 3.98
N PHE A 53 -2.54 -0.84 4.07
CA PHE A 53 -1.76 -0.07 3.11
C PHE A 53 -0.89 -1.03 2.29
N ALA A 54 -1.24 -1.26 1.03
CA ALA A 54 -0.68 -2.35 0.21
C ALA A 54 -0.25 -1.87 -1.18
N GLN A 55 0.83 -2.42 -1.74
CA GLN A 55 1.31 -2.01 -3.08
C GLN A 55 0.78 -2.91 -4.20
N THR A 56 0.87 -4.23 -4.02
CA THR A 56 0.52 -5.24 -5.02
C THR A 56 0.22 -6.56 -4.34
N PHE A 57 -0.82 -7.26 -4.79
CA PHE A 57 -1.25 -8.55 -4.29
C PHE A 57 -0.63 -9.61 -5.22
N ARG A 58 0.64 -9.96 -4.96
CA ARG A 58 1.30 -11.18 -5.51
C ARG A 58 0.80 -12.39 -4.70
N PRO A 59 1.14 -13.68 -4.98
CA PRO A 59 0.84 -14.74 -4.02
C PRO A 59 1.38 -14.31 -2.65
N SER A 60 0.45 -14.01 -1.75
CA SER A 60 0.68 -13.29 -0.51
C SER A 60 -0.41 -13.65 0.48
N ASN A 61 -0.08 -13.55 1.76
CA ASN A 61 -0.95 -13.79 2.91
C ASN A 61 -2.10 -12.76 3.06
N VAL A 62 -2.43 -12.01 2.02
CA VAL A 62 -3.24 -10.80 2.14
C VAL A 62 -4.71 -11.09 2.42
N ALA A 63 -5.23 -12.23 1.97
CA ALA A 63 -6.58 -12.68 2.33
C ALA A 63 -6.68 -12.88 3.85
N ASP A 64 -5.66 -13.51 4.45
CA ASP A 64 -5.60 -13.68 5.90
C ASP A 64 -5.54 -12.30 6.59
N VAL A 65 -4.69 -11.38 6.10
CA VAL A 65 -4.58 -10.01 6.65
C VAL A 65 -5.91 -9.25 6.65
N LEU A 66 -6.75 -9.43 5.63
CA LEU A 66 -8.06 -8.77 5.54
C LEU A 66 -9.00 -9.16 6.69
N ASP A 67 -8.89 -10.40 7.19
CA ASP A 67 -9.71 -10.90 8.30
C ASP A 67 -9.31 -10.32 9.68
N HIS A 68 -8.20 -9.57 9.76
CA HIS A 68 -7.69 -8.96 11.00
C HIS A 68 -8.29 -7.57 11.30
N GLY A 69 -9.57 -7.38 10.97
CA GLY A 69 -10.35 -6.17 11.31
C GLY A 69 -10.23 -5.02 10.32
N VAL A 70 -9.74 -5.29 9.11
CA VAL A 70 -9.54 -4.29 8.06
C VAL A 70 -10.90 -3.78 7.56
N ARG A 71 -11.06 -2.46 7.49
CA ARG A 71 -12.26 -1.79 6.94
C ARG A 71 -11.94 -0.85 5.78
N TRP A 72 -10.66 -0.51 5.62
CA TRP A 72 -10.18 0.36 4.55
C TRP A 72 -8.89 -0.22 3.95
N VAL A 73 -8.90 -0.44 2.63
CA VAL A 73 -7.72 -0.82 1.85
C VAL A 73 -7.29 0.37 0.99
N HIS A 74 -6.02 0.75 1.11
CA HIS A 74 -5.39 1.73 0.24
C HIS A 74 -4.29 1.06 -0.59
N SER A 75 -4.48 1.05 -1.92
CA SER A 75 -3.45 0.66 -2.86
C SER A 75 -2.51 1.83 -3.14
N ILE A 76 -1.22 1.63 -2.88
CA ILE A 76 -0.16 2.60 -3.23
C ILE A 76 -0.06 2.77 -4.76
N GLY A 77 -0.46 1.73 -5.51
CA GLY A 77 -0.48 1.75 -6.96
C GLY A 77 -1.62 2.60 -7.55
N HIS A 78 -1.54 2.80 -8.87
CA HIS A 78 -2.54 3.54 -9.66
C HIS A 78 -3.67 2.65 -10.19
N GLY A 79 -3.40 1.35 -10.32
CA GLY A 79 -4.33 0.33 -10.80
C GLY A 79 -4.77 -0.58 -9.67
N VAL A 80 -6.00 -1.08 -9.80
CA VAL A 80 -6.60 -2.03 -8.84
C VAL A 80 -6.82 -3.41 -9.47
N ASP A 81 -6.35 -3.62 -10.70
CA ASP A 81 -6.60 -4.80 -11.52
C ASP A 81 -6.08 -6.11 -10.90
N HIS A 82 -5.15 -6.01 -9.95
CA HIS A 82 -4.57 -7.14 -9.23
C HIS A 82 -5.08 -7.27 -7.79
N LEU A 83 -5.97 -6.38 -7.35
CA LEU A 83 -6.61 -6.50 -6.03
C LEU A 83 -7.69 -7.61 -6.09
N PRO A 84 -7.77 -8.50 -5.08
CA PRO A 84 -8.89 -9.42 -4.94
C PRO A 84 -10.09 -8.65 -4.39
N LEU A 85 -10.73 -7.86 -5.25
CA LEU A 85 -11.84 -6.97 -4.87
C LEU A 85 -13.06 -7.74 -4.34
N ASP A 86 -13.21 -8.99 -4.73
CA ASP A 86 -14.21 -9.94 -4.22
C ASP A 86 -14.06 -10.20 -2.71
N LEU A 87 -12.86 -10.05 -2.15
CA LEU A 87 -12.61 -10.17 -0.70
C LEU A 87 -12.84 -8.85 0.05
N MET A 88 -13.23 -7.77 -0.65
CA MET A 88 -13.26 -6.41 -0.11
C MET A 88 -14.63 -5.72 -0.28
N GLU A 89 -15.70 -6.49 -0.52
CA GLU A 89 -17.03 -5.95 -0.87
C GLU A 89 -17.58 -4.97 0.17
N ASP A 90 -17.35 -5.24 1.46
CA ASP A 90 -17.80 -4.40 2.58
C ASP A 90 -16.76 -3.38 3.04
N MET A 91 -15.65 -3.21 2.31
CA MET A 91 -14.53 -2.36 2.67
C MET A 91 -14.45 -1.12 1.78
N VAL A 92 -13.93 -0.03 2.34
CA VAL A 92 -13.53 1.11 1.51
C VAL A 92 -12.27 0.71 0.75
N VAL A 93 -12.27 0.83 -0.58
CA VAL A 93 -11.07 0.62 -1.40
C VAL A 93 -10.69 1.92 -2.07
N SER A 94 -9.42 2.32 -1.93
CA SER A 94 -8.87 3.53 -2.53
C SER A 94 -7.52 3.23 -3.18
N CYS A 95 -7.11 4.07 -4.13
CA CYS A 95 -5.81 3.95 -4.79
C CYS A 95 -5.24 5.33 -5.12
N SER A 96 -3.98 5.37 -5.53
CA SER A 96 -3.28 6.61 -5.90
C SER A 96 -3.56 7.05 -7.33
N ARG A 97 -4.78 6.85 -7.85
CA ARG A 97 -5.16 7.13 -9.24
C ARG A 97 -4.72 8.53 -9.67
N GLY A 98 -3.94 8.60 -10.76
CA GLY A 98 -3.50 9.85 -11.37
C GLY A 98 -2.20 10.47 -10.81
N VAL A 99 -1.65 9.97 -9.70
CA VAL A 99 -0.41 10.51 -9.10
C VAL A 99 0.77 10.50 -10.08
N SER A 100 0.90 9.46 -10.91
CA SER A 100 1.94 9.35 -11.94
C SER A 100 1.50 9.79 -13.34
N ALA A 101 0.35 10.44 -13.52
CA ALA A 101 -0.13 10.80 -14.86
C ALA A 101 0.85 11.74 -15.60
N ALA A 102 1.28 12.82 -14.94
CA ALA A 102 2.26 13.75 -15.49
C ALA A 102 3.64 13.10 -15.77
N PRO A 103 4.30 12.42 -14.81
CA PRO A 103 5.61 11.82 -15.07
C PRO A 103 5.56 10.70 -16.12
N ILE A 104 4.45 9.96 -16.24
CA ILE A 104 4.27 8.99 -17.33
C ILE A 104 4.16 9.71 -18.67
N ALA A 105 3.37 10.79 -18.76
CA ALA A 105 3.24 11.57 -19.99
C ALA A 105 4.59 12.16 -20.43
N GLU A 106 5.36 12.71 -19.49
CA GLU A 106 6.72 13.20 -19.74
C GLU A 106 7.65 12.09 -20.25
N TRP A 107 7.62 10.93 -19.58
CA TRP A 107 8.42 9.78 -20.00
C TRP A 107 8.04 9.29 -21.40
N VAL A 108 6.75 9.21 -21.72
CA VAL A 108 6.29 8.81 -23.06
C VAL A 108 6.79 9.78 -24.13
N VAL A 109 6.68 11.10 -23.90
CA VAL A 109 7.20 12.11 -24.84
C VAL A 109 8.71 11.99 -24.99
N ALA A 110 9.44 11.79 -23.88
CA ALA A 110 10.88 11.56 -23.92
C ALA A 110 11.24 10.33 -24.77
N MET A 111 10.55 9.21 -24.60
CA MET A 111 10.78 7.99 -25.38
C MET A 111 10.45 8.15 -26.87
N ILE A 112 9.38 8.88 -27.21
CA ILE A 112 9.06 9.22 -28.61
C ILE A 112 10.20 10.05 -29.22
N LEU A 113 10.70 11.05 -28.49
CA LEU A 113 11.82 11.88 -28.94
C LEU A 113 13.11 11.05 -29.09
N THR A 114 13.42 10.19 -28.12
CA THR A 114 14.58 9.29 -28.19
C THR A 114 14.53 8.45 -29.46
N ALA A 115 13.39 7.84 -29.77
CA ALA A 115 13.21 7.02 -30.97
C ALA A 115 13.28 7.84 -32.28
N VAL A 116 12.61 8.99 -32.35
CA VAL A 116 12.53 9.80 -33.58
C VAL A 116 13.81 10.59 -33.85
N LYS A 117 14.59 10.90 -32.82
CA LYS A 117 15.80 11.73 -32.91
C LYS A 117 17.09 10.93 -32.75
N ASP A 118 17.01 9.60 -32.66
CA ASP A 118 18.15 8.70 -32.48
C ASP A 118 19.03 9.14 -31.29
N LEU A 119 18.38 9.50 -30.18
CA LEU A 119 19.08 9.87 -28.95
C LEU A 119 19.51 8.59 -28.22
N PRO A 120 20.57 8.64 -27.39
CA PRO A 120 20.90 7.53 -26.50
C PRO A 120 19.72 7.23 -25.57
N GLY A 121 19.42 5.94 -25.40
CA GLY A 121 18.51 5.42 -24.39
C GLY A 121 19.17 5.28 -23.03
#